data_AF-A0A2U3KR32-F1
#
_entry.id   AF-A0A2U3KR32-F1
#
_cell.length_a   1.000
_cell.length_b   1.000
_cell.length_c   1.000
_cell.angle_alpha   90.00
_cell.angle_beta   90.00
_cell.angle_gamma   90.00
#
_symmetry.space_group_name_H-M   'P 1'
#
loop_
_entity.id
_entity.type
_entity.pdbx_description
1 polymer ?
#
loop_
_entity_poly.entity_id
_entity_poly.type
_entity_poly.pdbx_seq_one_letter_code
_entity_poly.pdbx_strand_id
1 'polypeptide(L)'
;MISGKLVHLIESNWDEIASRVIGQIRREPQLTHVRGLAESELHEWGQVLLENLGHWLSAGNEDDLAEKYEHLGKLRCEQDVPLHESVRCLCIVREKMLDFVEEHILSKNVMELYAEEELERRLGRFFDVLTVHLVKGYERALRRAAMAMHG
;
A
#
# COMPACT_ATOMS: atom_id res chain seq x y z
N MET A 1 -12.17 -11.43 14.54
CA MET A 1 -10.73 -11.09 14.61
C MET A 1 -10.54 -10.12 15.75
N ILE A 2 -9.47 -10.25 16.51
CA ILE A 2 -9.19 -9.42 17.69
C ILE A 2 -8.79 -8.00 17.23
N SER A 3 -8.01 -7.94 16.16
CA SER A 3 -7.59 -6.74 15.42
C SER A 3 -8.73 -5.94 14.74
N GLY A 4 -9.98 -6.40 14.79
CA GLY A 4 -11.10 -5.74 14.08
C GLY A 4 -11.30 -4.27 14.46
N LYS A 5 -11.08 -3.91 15.73
CA LYS A 5 -11.13 -2.52 16.19
C LYS A 5 -10.01 -1.67 15.60
N LEU A 6 -8.81 -2.23 15.43
CA LEU A 6 -7.65 -1.53 14.88
C LEU A 6 -7.79 -1.34 13.36
N VAL A 7 -8.38 -2.32 12.66
CA VAL A 7 -8.76 -2.16 11.25
C VAL A 7 -9.74 -1.00 11.09
N HIS A 8 -10.80 -0.98 11.90
CA HIS A 8 -11.79 0.10 11.85
C HIS A 8 -11.19 1.47 12.23
N LEU A 9 -10.24 1.49 13.15
CA LEU A 9 -9.48 2.70 13.50
C LEU A 9 -8.69 3.24 12.31
N ILE A 10 -8.04 2.38 11.52
CA ILE A 10 -7.34 2.78 10.29
C ILE A 10 -8.35 3.31 9.25
N GLU A 11 -9.43 2.56 8.99
CA GLU A 11 -10.45 2.97 8.01
C GLU A 11 -11.06 4.32 8.37
N SER A 12 -11.35 4.57 9.65
CA SER A 12 -11.98 5.83 10.10
C SER A 12 -11.03 7.03 10.03
N ASN A 13 -9.72 6.81 9.92
CA ASN A 13 -8.70 7.85 9.90
C ASN A 13 -7.83 7.76 8.63
N TRP A 14 -8.40 7.21 7.55
CA TRP A 14 -7.68 6.95 6.31
C TRP A 14 -7.03 8.22 5.73
N ASP A 15 -7.70 9.37 5.83
CA ASP A 15 -7.25 10.65 5.25
C ASP A 15 -5.99 11.18 5.94
N GLU A 16 -5.92 11.04 7.27
CA GLU A 16 -4.73 11.41 8.04
C GLU A 16 -3.55 10.50 7.67
N ILE A 17 -3.78 9.20 7.59
CA ILE A 17 -2.74 8.22 7.22
C ILE A 17 -2.26 8.50 5.79
N ALA A 18 -3.16 8.75 4.84
CA ALA A 18 -2.83 9.11 3.47
C ALA A 18 -1.98 10.39 3.42
N SER A 19 -2.34 11.41 4.19
CA SER A 19 -1.57 12.65 4.31
C SER A 19 -0.16 12.41 4.86
N ARG A 20 -0.02 11.55 5.88
CA ARG A 20 1.29 11.15 6.44
C ARG A 20 2.14 10.39 5.42
N VAL A 21 1.54 9.50 4.64
CA VAL A 21 2.19 8.76 3.54
C VAL A 21 2.70 9.73 2.47
N ILE A 22 1.83 10.62 1.96
CA ILE A 22 2.19 11.61 0.94
C ILE A 22 3.33 12.48 1.48
N GLY A 23 3.20 12.99 2.71
CA GLY A 23 4.26 13.77 3.35
C GLY A 23 5.60 13.02 3.42
N GLN A 24 5.58 11.72 3.71
CA GLN A 24 6.80 10.90 3.72
C GLN A 24 7.39 10.73 2.31
N ILE A 25 6.55 10.42 1.31
CA ILE A 25 6.97 10.32 -0.09
C ILE A 25 7.65 11.63 -0.53
N ARG A 26 7.04 12.79 -0.26
CA ARG A 26 7.58 14.11 -0.64
C ARG A 26 8.94 14.40 -0.04
N ARG A 27 9.27 13.81 1.11
CA ARG A 27 10.56 13.99 1.83
C ARG A 27 11.63 12.98 1.44
N GLU A 28 11.28 11.86 0.79
CA GLU A 28 12.22 10.78 0.52
C GLU A 28 13.00 11.02 -0.79
N PRO A 29 14.30 11.39 -0.76
CA PRO A 29 15.01 11.81 -1.96
C PRO A 29 15.10 10.73 -3.05
N GLN A 30 15.03 9.46 -2.64
CA GLN A 30 15.11 8.30 -3.53
C GLN A 30 13.83 8.08 -4.34
N LEU A 31 12.71 8.72 -3.97
CA LEU A 31 11.41 8.58 -4.65
C LEU A 31 11.19 9.69 -5.69
N THR A 32 12.16 9.92 -6.57
CA THR A 32 12.16 11.11 -7.45
C THR A 32 10.94 11.16 -8.37
N HIS A 33 10.53 10.02 -8.95
CA HIS A 33 9.44 9.98 -9.91
C HIS A 33 8.08 9.99 -9.21
N VAL A 34 7.93 9.22 -8.12
CA VAL A 34 6.70 9.22 -7.33
C VAL A 34 6.46 10.59 -6.69
N ARG A 35 7.52 11.30 -6.28
CA ARG A 35 7.45 12.70 -5.82
C ARG A 35 6.99 13.67 -6.88
N GLY A 36 6.98 13.31 -8.15
CA GLY A 36 6.44 14.11 -9.24
C GLY A 36 4.94 13.89 -9.49
N LEU A 37 4.35 12.83 -8.93
CA LEU A 37 2.94 12.51 -9.15
C LEU A 37 2.00 13.53 -8.51
N ALA A 38 0.83 13.69 -9.12
CA ALA A 38 -0.20 14.59 -8.63
C ALA A 38 -0.65 14.17 -7.22
N GLU A 39 -0.87 15.15 -6.34
CA GLU A 39 -1.32 14.88 -4.98
C GLU A 39 -2.69 14.18 -4.97
N SER A 40 -3.60 14.59 -5.86
CA SER A 40 -4.90 13.95 -6.04
C SER A 40 -4.78 12.47 -6.43
N GLU A 41 -3.80 12.11 -7.26
CA GLU A 41 -3.57 10.72 -7.67
C GLU A 41 -3.09 9.87 -6.48
N LEU A 42 -2.13 10.39 -5.69
CA LEU A 42 -1.64 9.70 -4.50
C LEU A 42 -2.71 9.58 -3.42
N HIS A 43 -3.55 10.61 -3.28
CA HIS A 43 -4.62 10.66 -2.30
C HIS A 43 -5.77 9.72 -2.66
N GLU A 44 -6.24 9.71 -3.91
CA GLU A 44 -7.25 8.76 -4.40
C GLU A 44 -6.77 7.31 -4.25
N TRP A 45 -5.52 7.03 -4.57
CA TRP A 45 -4.94 5.71 -4.34
C TRP A 45 -4.94 5.33 -2.85
N GLY A 46 -4.52 6.25 -1.98
CA GLY A 46 -4.53 6.08 -0.53
C GLY A 46 -5.93 5.83 0.01
N GLN A 47 -6.92 6.60 -0.45
CA GLN A 47 -8.33 6.46 -0.08
C GLN A 47 -8.83 5.04 -0.38
N VAL A 48 -8.70 4.57 -1.62
CA VAL A 48 -9.29 3.28 -2.01
C VAL A 48 -8.63 2.12 -1.24
N LEU A 49 -7.32 2.21 -0.97
CA LEU A 49 -6.59 1.21 -0.20
C LEU A 49 -7.00 1.19 1.28
N LEU A 50 -7.03 2.36 1.92
CA LEU A 50 -7.17 2.50 3.37
C LEU A 50 -8.64 2.47 3.82
N GLU A 51 -9.55 3.09 3.07
CA GLU A 51 -11.00 3.13 3.39
C GLU A 51 -11.65 1.75 3.31
N ASN A 52 -11.10 0.84 2.51
CA ASN A 52 -11.63 -0.51 2.30
C ASN A 52 -10.73 -1.60 2.93
N LEU A 53 -9.88 -1.26 3.89
CA LEU A 53 -8.87 -2.17 4.43
C LEU A 53 -9.48 -3.47 4.99
N GLY A 54 -10.58 -3.39 5.74
CA GLY A 54 -11.25 -4.55 6.32
C GLY A 54 -11.83 -5.49 5.27
N HIS A 55 -12.29 -4.94 4.15
CA HIS A 55 -12.64 -5.72 2.97
C HIS A 55 -11.37 -6.42 2.45
N TRP A 56 -10.31 -5.70 2.12
CA TRP A 56 -9.09 -6.29 1.56
C TRP A 56 -8.41 -7.35 2.44
N LEU A 57 -8.53 -7.24 3.76
CA LEU A 57 -7.97 -8.20 4.71
C LEU A 57 -8.90 -9.40 5.00
N SER A 58 -10.06 -9.47 4.35
CA SER A 58 -10.96 -10.62 4.36
C SER A 58 -10.59 -11.61 3.25
N ALA A 59 -10.87 -12.90 3.45
CA ALA A 59 -10.59 -13.93 2.45
C ALA A 59 -11.47 -13.78 1.21
N GLY A 60 -10.94 -14.14 0.04
CA GLY A 60 -11.69 -14.18 -1.22
C GLY A 60 -11.51 -12.95 -2.12
N ASN A 61 -10.63 -12.02 -1.77
CA ASN A 61 -10.37 -10.80 -2.53
C ASN A 61 -9.01 -10.85 -3.25
N GLU A 62 -8.35 -12.00 -3.26
CA GLU A 62 -7.01 -12.17 -3.83
C GLU A 62 -6.96 -11.87 -5.33
N ASP A 63 -8.00 -12.27 -6.08
CA ASP A 63 -8.08 -12.02 -7.53
C ASP A 63 -8.30 -10.52 -7.83
N ASP A 64 -9.15 -9.85 -7.07
CA ASP A 64 -9.40 -8.41 -7.19
C ASP A 64 -8.13 -7.59 -6.87
N LEU A 65 -7.42 -7.99 -5.80
CA LEU A 65 -6.13 -7.40 -5.44
C LEU A 65 -5.08 -7.65 -6.53
N ALA A 66 -5.06 -8.85 -7.11
CA ALA A 66 -4.16 -9.21 -8.18
C ALA A 66 -4.36 -8.35 -9.41
N GLU A 67 -5.59 -8.23 -9.91
CA GLU A 67 -5.92 -7.40 -11.07
C GLU A 67 -5.54 -5.94 -10.83
N LYS A 68 -5.95 -5.39 -9.69
CA LYS A 68 -5.73 -4.00 -9.35
C LYS A 68 -4.25 -3.64 -9.22
N TYR A 69 -3.47 -4.48 -8.55
CA TYR A 69 -2.04 -4.19 -8.34
C TYR A 69 -1.20 -4.54 -9.56
N GLU A 70 -1.57 -5.53 -10.37
CA GLU A 70 -0.95 -5.71 -11.69
C GLU A 70 -1.24 -4.52 -12.61
N HIS A 71 -2.45 -3.96 -12.57
CA HIS A 71 -2.78 -2.73 -13.31
C HIS A 71 -1.95 -1.53 -12.84
N LEU A 72 -1.84 -1.33 -11.52
CA LEU A 72 -0.98 -0.28 -10.96
C LEU A 72 0.48 -0.45 -11.38
N GLY A 73 1.00 -1.68 -11.35
CA GLY A 73 2.37 -1.99 -11.76
C GLY A 73 2.61 -1.66 -13.23
N LYS A 74 1.66 -2.01 -14.10
CA LYS A 74 1.67 -1.64 -15.51
C LYS A 74 1.68 -0.11 -15.66
N LEU A 75 0.76 0.60 -15.00
CA LEU A 75 0.64 2.05 -15.07
C LEU A 75 1.96 2.75 -14.66
N ARG A 76 2.58 2.31 -13.57
CA ARG A 76 3.86 2.86 -13.09
C ARG A 76 4.99 2.64 -14.10
N CYS A 77 5.03 1.48 -14.76
CA CYS A 77 5.97 1.23 -15.84
C CYS A 77 5.73 2.15 -17.04
N GLU A 78 4.47 2.38 -17.43
CA GLU A 78 4.10 3.27 -18.55
C GLU A 78 4.37 4.76 -18.24
N GLN A 79 4.46 5.12 -16.96
CA GLN A 79 4.84 6.45 -16.47
C GLN A 79 6.35 6.60 -16.24
N ASP A 80 7.17 5.62 -16.64
CA ASP A 80 8.62 5.58 -16.41
C ASP A 80 9.03 5.68 -14.92
N VAL A 81 8.12 5.33 -13.99
CA VAL A 81 8.42 5.30 -12.55
C VAL A 81 9.25 4.05 -12.26
N PRO A 82 10.46 4.15 -11.66
CA PRO A 82 11.24 2.98 -11.33
C PRO A 82 10.51 2.03 -10.37
N LEU A 83 10.60 0.72 -10.64
CA LEU A 83 9.94 -0.31 -9.82
C LEU A 83 10.24 -0.18 -8.32
N HIS A 84 11.49 0.11 -7.96
CA HIS A 84 11.89 0.23 -6.56
C HIS A 84 11.16 1.39 -5.84
N GLU A 85 10.85 2.49 -6.53
CA GLU A 85 10.07 3.59 -5.95
C GLU A 85 8.64 3.14 -5.67
N SER A 86 8.03 2.39 -6.59
CA SER A 86 6.68 1.86 -6.44
C SER A 86 6.58 0.85 -5.28
N VAL A 87 7.57 -0.04 -5.15
CA VAL A 87 7.65 -0.97 -4.00
C VAL A 87 7.85 -0.21 -2.68
N ARG A 88 8.73 0.79 -2.66
CA ARG A 88 8.98 1.60 -1.46
C ARG A 88 7.73 2.38 -1.03
N CYS A 89 6.88 2.81 -1.94
CA CYS A 89 5.58 3.42 -1.59
C CYS A 89 4.69 2.47 -0.79
N LEU A 90 4.63 1.18 -1.17
CA LEU A 90 3.88 0.18 -0.40
C LEU A 90 4.47 -0.01 1.00
N CYS A 91 5.79 -0.01 1.13
CA CYS A 91 6.45 -0.04 2.44
C CYS A 91 6.05 1.16 3.29
N ILE A 92 6.08 2.37 2.74
CA ILE A 92 5.72 3.60 3.45
C ILE A 92 4.27 3.54 3.93
N VAL A 93 3.33 3.06 3.11
CA VAL A 93 1.93 2.91 3.56
C VAL A 93 1.85 1.95 4.74
N ARG A 94 2.47 0.77 4.65
CA ARG A 94 2.48 -0.19 5.75
C ARG A 94 3.08 0.42 7.02
N GLU A 95 4.22 1.08 6.92
CA GLU A 95 4.89 1.77 8.03
C GLU A 95 3.94 2.79 8.67
N LYS A 96 3.31 3.67 7.88
CA LYS A 96 2.43 4.73 8.42
C LYS A 96 1.13 4.20 9.02
N MET A 97 0.61 3.07 8.54
CA MET A 97 -0.53 2.40 9.17
C MET A 97 -0.15 1.85 10.55
N LEU A 98 1.02 1.21 10.67
CA LEU A 98 1.49 0.67 11.94
C LEU A 98 1.84 1.78 12.93
N ASP A 99 2.56 2.82 12.50
CA ASP A 99 2.85 4.01 13.31
C ASP A 99 1.56 4.62 13.86
N PHE A 100 0.54 4.79 13.00
CA PHE A 100 -0.74 5.36 13.40
C PHE A 100 -1.46 4.52 14.46
N VAL A 101 -1.43 3.19 14.32
CA VAL A 101 -2.02 2.27 15.31
C VAL A 101 -1.27 2.34 16.63
N GLU A 102 0.07 2.31 16.60
CA GLU A 102 0.89 2.39 17.82
C GLU A 102 0.62 3.68 18.61
N GLU A 103 0.49 4.82 17.92
CA GLU A 103 0.19 6.12 18.53
C GLU A 103 -1.18 6.18 19.24
N HIS A 104 -2.15 5.36 18.82
CA HIS A 104 -3.53 5.38 19.31
C HIS A 104 -3.85 4.26 20.32
N ILE A 105 -2.91 3.35 20.59
CA ILE A 105 -3.04 2.33 21.63
C ILE A 105 -2.69 2.97 22.98
N LEU A 106 -3.73 3.26 23.76
CA LEU A 106 -3.61 3.94 25.06
C LEU A 106 -3.22 3.00 26.21
N SER A 107 -3.55 1.70 26.11
CA SER A 107 -3.28 0.76 27.20
C SER A 107 -2.59 -0.50 26.69
N LYS A 108 -1.31 -0.68 27.03
CA LYS A 108 -0.52 -1.87 26.66
C LYS A 108 -0.93 -3.13 27.45
N ASN A 109 -2.23 -3.37 27.57
CA ASN A 109 -2.77 -4.59 28.14
C ASN A 109 -2.56 -5.77 27.17
N VAL A 110 -2.62 -6.98 27.71
CA VAL A 110 -2.32 -8.22 26.95
C VAL A 110 -3.22 -8.36 25.71
N MET A 111 -4.49 -7.95 25.77
CA MET A 111 -5.40 -8.06 24.64
C MET A 111 -5.09 -7.07 23.52
N GLU A 112 -4.70 -5.84 23.85
CA GLU A 112 -4.28 -4.84 22.86
C GLU A 112 -2.98 -5.27 22.17
N LEU A 113 -2.02 -5.83 22.91
CA LEU A 113 -0.79 -6.39 22.34
C LEU A 113 -1.07 -7.54 21.36
N TYR A 114 -1.98 -8.45 21.69
CA TYR A 114 -2.39 -9.51 20.76
C TYR A 114 -3.12 -8.98 19.52
N ALA A 115 -3.94 -7.92 19.69
CA ALA A 115 -4.64 -7.29 18.57
C ALA A 115 -3.65 -6.65 17.59
N GLU A 116 -2.64 -5.95 18.11
CA GLU A 116 -1.56 -5.32 17.34
C GLU A 116 -0.74 -6.38 16.59
N GLU A 117 -0.31 -7.44 17.27
CA GLU A 117 0.45 -8.53 16.66
C GLU A 117 -0.36 -9.29 15.58
N GLU A 118 -1.66 -9.51 15.80
CA GLU A 118 -2.56 -10.04 14.76
C GLU A 118 -2.65 -9.10 13.56
N LEU A 119 -2.80 -7.79 13.79
CA LEU A 119 -2.86 -6.79 12.73
C LEU A 119 -1.55 -6.74 11.93
N GLU A 120 -0.41 -6.68 12.59
CA GLU A 120 0.91 -6.59 11.94
C GLU A 120 1.14 -7.77 10.99
N ARG A 121 0.83 -8.99 11.44
CA ARG A 121 0.91 -10.19 10.61
C ARG A 121 -0.04 -10.17 9.42
N ARG A 122 -1.27 -9.68 9.62
CA ARG A 122 -2.27 -9.58 8.54
C ARG A 122 -1.85 -8.54 7.50
N LEU A 123 -1.41 -7.36 7.94
CA LEU A 123 -0.87 -6.32 7.07
C LEU A 123 0.39 -6.81 6.35
N GLY A 124 1.29 -7.54 7.03
CA GLY A 124 2.47 -8.12 6.39
C GLY A 124 2.10 -8.99 5.18
N ARG A 125 1.27 -10.02 5.40
CA ARG A 125 0.81 -10.89 4.30
C ARG A 125 0.08 -10.12 3.20
N PHE A 126 -0.74 -9.15 3.59
CA PHE A 126 -1.48 -8.32 2.65
C PHE A 126 -0.52 -7.55 1.74
N PHE A 127 0.41 -6.77 2.30
CA PHE A 127 1.38 -5.99 1.52
C PHE A 127 2.35 -6.85 0.70
N ASP A 128 2.68 -8.06 1.15
CA ASP A 128 3.44 -9.03 0.36
C ASP A 128 2.70 -9.40 -0.94
N VAL A 129 1.39 -9.69 -0.84
CA VAL A 129 0.54 -9.98 -2.01
C VAL A 129 0.49 -8.78 -2.95
N LEU A 130 0.25 -7.57 -2.42
CA LEU A 130 0.23 -6.34 -3.23
C LEU A 130 1.55 -6.15 -3.99
N THR A 131 2.67 -6.36 -3.31
CA THR A 131 4.01 -6.20 -3.88
C THR A 131 4.26 -7.19 -5.00
N VAL A 132 3.92 -8.47 -4.80
CA VAL A 132 4.09 -9.50 -5.84
C VAL A 132 3.29 -9.16 -7.10
N HIS A 133 2.04 -8.73 -6.96
CA HIS A 133 1.19 -8.39 -8.11
C HIS A 133 1.61 -7.07 -8.77
N LEU A 134 2.02 -6.06 -8.00
CA LEU A 134 2.64 -4.85 -8.53
C LEU A 134 3.84 -5.17 -9.43
N VAL A 135 4.78 -5.99 -8.92
CA VAL A 135 5.97 -6.40 -9.65
C VAL A 135 5.62 -7.17 -10.92
N LYS A 136 4.68 -8.13 -10.85
CA LYS A 136 4.22 -8.89 -12.02
C LYS A 136 3.67 -7.98 -13.12
N GLY A 137 2.82 -7.02 -12.75
CA GLY A 137 2.25 -6.04 -13.69
C GLY A 137 3.32 -5.19 -14.37
N TYR A 138 4.26 -4.69 -13.56
CA TYR A 138 5.38 -3.88 -14.03
C TYR A 138 6.28 -4.65 -15.00
N GLU A 139 6.72 -5.85 -14.64
CA GLU A 139 7.59 -6.67 -15.48
C GLU A 139 6.93 -7.07 -16.81
N ARG A 140 5.62 -7.35 -16.79
CA ARG A 140 4.85 -7.65 -18.02
C ARG A 140 4.84 -6.45 -18.95
N ALA A 141 4.61 -5.25 -18.42
CA ALA A 141 4.64 -4.01 -19.21
C ALA A 141 6.04 -3.76 -19.78
N LEU A 142 7.08 -3.90 -18.96
CA LEU A 142 8.47 -3.74 -19.39
C LEU A 142 8.87 -4.71 -20.51
N ARG A 143 8.49 -5.99 -20.40
CA ARG A 143 8.73 -7.00 -21.44
C ARG A 143 8.01 -6.66 -22.75
N ARG A 144 6.77 -6.16 -22.68
CA ARG A 144 6.02 -5.74 -23.88
C ARG A 144 6.66 -4.54 -24.56
N ALA A 145 7.08 -3.53 -23.79
CA ALA A 145 7.79 -2.38 -24.33
C ALA A 145 9.10 -2.80 -25.00
N ALA A 146 9.87 -3.69 -24.37
CA ALA A 146 11.08 -4.25 -24.97
C ALA A 146 10.82 -4.98 -26.29
N MET A 147 9.78 -5.81 -26.37
CA MET A 147 9.42 -6.51 -27.62
C MET A 147 9.01 -5.53 -28.73
N ALA A 148 8.24 -4.48 -28.41
CA ALA A 148 7.79 -3.48 -29.38
C ALA A 148 8.93 -2.64 -29.97
N MET A 149 10.05 -2.47 -29.24
CA MET A 149 11.24 -1.77 -29.75
C MET A 149 12.11 -2.62 -30.69
N HIS A 150 11.94 -3.94 -30.68
CA HIS A 150 12.78 -4.89 -31.43
C HIS A 150 12.05 -5.59 -32.59
N GLY A 151 10.78 -5.28 -32.85
CA GLY A 151 9.98 -5.84 -33.95
C GLY A 151 9.56 -4.79 -34.96
#